data_AF-B9SSJ3-F1
#
_entry.id   AF-B9SSJ3-F1
#
_cell.length_a   1.000
_cell.length_b   1.000
_cell.length_c   1.000
_cell.angle_alpha   90.00
_cell.angle_beta   90.00
_cell.angle_gamma   90.00
#
_symmetry.space_group_name_H-M   'P 1'
#
loop_
_entity.id
_entity.type
_entity.pdbx_description
1 polymer ?
#
loop_
_entity_poly.entity_id
_entity_poly.type
_entity_poly.pdbx_seq_one_letter_code
_entity_poly.pdbx_strand_id
1 'polypeptide(L)'
;MESLTSLMESLIAVNQKEKSEEYSRFTLDDFIPSLCKIRKLAELLDMPLKSITTAWESGELLRAGFTMTQVKDFIKAIYTDSPLRKECLWRIENVSL
;
A
#
# COMPACT_ATOMS: atom_id res chain seq x y z
N MET A 1 9.98 -11.89 20.59
CA MET A 1 9.53 -11.05 19.46
C MET A 1 8.17 -10.49 19.84
N GLU A 2 8.15 -9.45 20.68
CA GLU A 2 6.92 -8.95 21.34
C GLU A 2 6.70 -7.44 21.10
N SER A 3 7.24 -6.86 20.02
CA SER A 3 7.35 -5.40 19.90
C SER A 3 6.29 -4.72 19.02
N LEU A 4 5.51 -5.44 18.21
CA LEU A 4 4.49 -4.85 17.33
C LEU A 4 3.08 -5.02 17.88
N THR A 5 2.79 -6.17 18.52
CA THR A 5 1.48 -6.45 19.10
C THR A 5 1.14 -5.46 20.22
N SER A 6 2.07 -5.18 21.13
CA SER A 6 1.83 -4.19 22.21
C SER A 6 1.71 -2.75 21.69
N LEU A 7 2.37 -2.45 20.56
CA LEU A 7 2.27 -1.17 19.88
C LEU A 7 0.90 -1.02 19.23
N MET A 8 0.40 -2.07 18.56
CA MET A 8 -0.97 -2.11 18.02
C MET A 8 -2.01 -2.00 19.14
N GLU A 9 -1.85 -2.74 20.24
CA GLU A 9 -2.74 -2.65 21.40
C GLU A 9 -2.73 -1.25 22.03
N SER A 10 -1.56 -0.60 22.13
CA SER A 10 -1.45 0.77 22.62
C SER A 10 -2.14 1.77 21.69
N LEU A 11 -2.00 1.62 20.37
CA LEU A 11 -2.69 2.46 19.39
C LEU A 11 -4.21 2.26 19.43
N ILE A 12 -4.67 1.02 19.59
CA ILE A 12 -6.09 0.70 19.80
C ILE A 12 -6.60 1.33 21.10
N ALA A 13 -5.80 1.31 22.17
CA ALA A 13 -6.15 1.93 23.45
C ALA A 13 -6.23 3.47 23.37
N VAL A 14 -5.33 4.11 22.61
CA VAL A 14 -5.38 5.56 22.31
C VAL A 14 -6.71 5.90 21.61
N ASN A 15 -7.10 5.12 20.60
CA ASN A 15 -8.39 5.30 19.90
C ASN A 15 -9.61 5.12 20.83
N GLN A 16 -9.52 4.28 21.87
CA GLN A 16 -10.61 4.08 22.82
C GLN A 16 -10.70 5.17 23.89
N LYS A 17 -9.58 5.78 24.26
CA LYS A 17 -9.50 6.81 25.32
C LYS A 17 -9.99 8.19 24.86
N GLU A 18 -9.93 8.47 23.56
CA GLU A 18 -10.39 9.72 22.94
C GLU A 18 -11.86 9.71 22.50
N LYS A 19 -12.65 8.70 22.92
CA LYS A 19 -14.08 8.57 22.62
C LYS A 19 -14.94 9.64 23.32
N SER A 20 -14.92 10.85 22.77
CA SER A 20 -16.15 11.62 22.54
C SER A 20 -16.81 11.05 21.28
N GLU A 21 -18.13 10.94 21.25
CA GLU A 21 -18.94 10.17 20.28
C GLU A 21 -18.73 10.54 18.79
N GLU A 22 -17.96 11.59 18.50
CA GLU A 22 -17.66 12.09 17.16
C GLU A 22 -16.47 11.38 16.47
N TYR A 23 -15.56 10.73 17.22
CA TYR A 23 -14.34 10.10 16.69
C TYR A 23 -14.46 8.61 16.31
N SER A 24 -15.63 8.00 16.47
CA SER A 24 -15.90 6.59 16.12
C SER A 24 -15.73 6.24 14.63
N ARG A 25 -15.47 7.23 13.76
CA ARG A 25 -15.23 7.01 12.32
C ARG A 25 -13.76 6.81 11.95
N PHE A 26 -12.82 7.13 12.85
CA PHE A 26 -11.40 7.07 12.52
C PHE A 26 -10.85 5.66 12.73
N THR A 27 -10.27 5.12 11.67
CA THR A 27 -9.58 3.84 11.62
C THR A 27 -8.12 4.01 12.01
N LEU A 28 -7.42 2.92 12.33
CA LEU A 28 -5.99 2.95 12.64
C LEU A 28 -5.15 3.50 11.48
N ASP A 29 -5.67 3.38 10.25
CA ASP A 29 -5.06 3.94 9.05
C ASP A 29 -5.18 5.48 8.99
N ASP A 30 -6.16 6.09 9.66
CA ASP A 30 -6.28 7.54 9.79
C ASP A 30 -5.23 8.13 10.76
N PHE A 31 -4.88 7.37 11.81
CA PHE A 31 -3.85 7.76 12.77
C PHE A 31 -2.44 7.46 12.27
N ILE A 32 -2.28 6.42 11.46
CA ILE A 32 -0.99 6.04 10.86
C ILE A 32 -1.19 5.83 9.35
N PRO A 33 -1.20 6.90 8.55
CA PRO A 33 -1.37 6.80 7.10
C PRO A 33 -0.34 5.89 6.43
N SER A 34 0.88 5.80 7.00
CA SER A 34 1.93 4.90 6.52
C SER A 34 1.63 3.42 6.75
N LEU A 35 0.77 3.06 7.70
CA LEU A 35 0.40 1.67 7.98
C LEU A 35 -0.41 1.06 6.85
N CYS A 36 -1.34 1.83 6.27
CA CYS A 36 -2.10 1.42 5.09
C CYS A 36 -1.14 1.07 3.93
N LYS A 37 -0.13 1.92 3.71
CA LYS A 37 0.88 1.69 2.67
C LYS A 37 1.75 0.46 2.94
N ILE A 38 2.11 0.18 4.19
CA ILE A 38 2.87 -1.01 4.58
C ILE A 38 2.04 -2.29 4.37
N ARG A 39 0.77 -2.29 4.77
CA ARG A 39 -0.13 -3.43 4.55
C ARG A 39 -0.28 -3.71 3.07
N LYS A 40 -0.46 -2.64 2.28
CA LYS A 40 -0.54 -2.77 0.82
C LYS A 40 0.76 -3.26 0.20
N LEU A 41 1.91 -2.87 0.72
CA LEU A 41 3.21 -3.38 0.27
C LEU A 41 3.34 -4.89 0.50
N ALA A 42 2.82 -5.41 1.62
CA ALA A 42 2.79 -6.86 1.87
C ALA A 42 1.94 -7.58 0.81
N GLU A 43 0.75 -7.07 0.49
CA GLU A 43 -0.08 -7.62 -0.59
C GLU A 43 0.66 -7.62 -1.94
N LEU A 44 1.37 -6.52 -2.27
CA LEU A 44 2.12 -6.42 -3.52
C LEU A 44 3.23 -7.48 -3.67
N LEU A 45 3.83 -7.94 -2.57
CA LEU A 45 4.83 -9.00 -2.59
C LEU A 45 4.24 -10.36 -3.00
N ASP A 46 2.96 -10.58 -2.71
CA ASP A 46 2.24 -11.81 -3.04
C ASP A 46 1.51 -11.72 -4.39
N MET A 47 1.42 -10.54 -5.00
CA MET A 47 0.69 -10.31 -6.25
C MET A 47 1.55 -10.61 -7.48
N PRO A 48 1.00 -11.27 -8.53
CA PRO A 48 1.69 -11.41 -9.80
C PRO A 48 1.78 -10.06 -10.54
N LEU A 49 2.81 -9.90 -11.37
CA LEU A 49 3.13 -8.63 -12.04
C LEU A 49 1.96 -8.00 -12.79
N LYS A 50 1.18 -8.81 -13.51
CA LYS A 50 0.00 -8.32 -14.25
C LYS A 50 -1.05 -7.71 -13.32
N SER A 51 -1.29 -8.33 -12.16
CA SER A 51 -2.23 -7.80 -11.17
C SER A 51 -1.75 -6.49 -10.56
N ILE A 52 -0.43 -6.34 -10.34
CA ILE A 52 0.16 -5.08 -9.90
C ILE A 52 -0.06 -3.98 -10.95
N THR A 53 0.14 -4.30 -12.23
CA THR A 53 -0.11 -3.36 -13.34
C THR A 53 -1.58 -2.92 -13.37
N THR A 54 -2.52 -3.87 -13.26
CA THR A 54 -3.96 -3.55 -13.22
C THR A 54 -4.36 -2.73 -11.99
N ALA A 55 -3.76 -3.00 -10.82
CA ALA A 55 -3.98 -2.19 -9.61
C ALA A 55 -3.46 -0.75 -9.78
N TRP A 56 -2.35 -0.54 -10.50
CA TRP A 56 -1.91 0.80 -10.87
C TRP A 56 -2.89 1.47 -11.83
N GLU A 57 -3.26 0.80 -12.92
CA GLU A 57 -4.16 1.35 -13.96
C GLU A 57 -5.57 1.69 -13.46
N SER A 58 -6.03 1.06 -12.38
CA SER A 58 -7.31 1.39 -11.72
C SER A 58 -7.21 2.54 -10.71
N GLY A 59 -6.00 3.11 -10.52
CA GLY A 59 -5.70 4.11 -9.51
C GLY A 59 -5.70 3.57 -8.08
N GLU A 60 -5.84 2.26 -7.85
CA GLU A 60 -5.88 1.66 -6.52
C GLU A 60 -4.60 1.92 -5.73
N LEU A 61 -3.44 1.72 -6.37
CA LEU A 61 -2.15 1.98 -5.72
C LEU A 61 -1.91 3.48 -5.46
N LEU A 62 -2.48 4.34 -6.32
CA LEU A 62 -2.43 5.80 -6.15
C LEU A 62 -3.25 6.23 -4.92
N ARG A 63 -4.47 5.68 -4.77
CA ARG A 63 -5.31 5.86 -3.57
C ARG A 63 -4.65 5.30 -2.30
N ALA A 64 -3.86 4.24 -2.42
CA ALA A 64 -3.05 3.70 -1.32
C ALA A 64 -1.75 4.48 -1.05
N GLY A 65 -1.52 5.61 -1.74
CA GLY A 65 -0.40 6.52 -1.49
C GLY A 65 0.92 6.14 -2.15
N PHE A 66 0.91 5.28 -3.18
CA PHE A 66 2.09 4.99 -4.00
C PHE A 66 2.25 5.99 -5.13
N THR A 67 3.51 6.33 -5.44
CA THR A 67 3.85 7.09 -6.65
C THR A 67 4.22 6.15 -7.79
N MET A 68 4.12 6.66 -9.02
CA MET A 68 4.55 5.96 -10.24
C MET A 68 5.97 5.38 -10.09
N THR A 69 6.90 6.21 -9.62
CA THR A 69 8.30 5.82 -9.42
C THR A 69 8.43 4.67 -8.42
N GLN A 70 7.71 4.73 -7.29
CA GLN A 70 7.74 3.67 -6.29
C GLN A 70 7.24 2.33 -6.83
N VAL A 71 6.16 2.33 -7.63
CA VAL A 71 5.64 1.09 -8.24
C VAL A 71 6.63 0.52 -9.26
N LYS A 72 7.25 1.38 -10.08
CA LYS A 72 8.27 0.95 -11.05
C LYS A 72 9.49 0.36 -10.37
N ASP A 73 9.98 0.99 -9.32
CA ASP A 73 11.17 0.54 -8.60
C ASP A 73 10.89 -0.76 -7.84
N PHE A 74 9.70 -0.90 -7.26
CA PHE A 74 9.23 -2.16 -6.69
C PHE A 74 9.25 -3.30 -7.72
N ILE A 75 8.65 -3.07 -8.90
CA ILE A 75 8.62 -4.08 -9.99
C ILE A 75 10.05 -4.47 -10.41
N LYS A 76 10.95 -3.49 -10.57
CA LYS A 76 12.35 -3.76 -10.96
C LYS A 76 13.13 -4.53 -9.89
N ALA A 77 12.81 -4.33 -8.62
CA ALA A 77 13.48 -5.00 -7.51
C ALA A 77 13.04 -6.46 -7.35
N ILE A 78 11.75 -6.75 -7.57
CA ILE A 78 11.18 -8.09 -7.32
C ILE A 78 11.18 -8.98 -8.57
N TYR A 79 10.94 -8.40 -9.75
CA TYR A 79 10.80 -9.16 -10.99
C TYR A 79 12.06 -9.05 -11.86
N THR A 80 12.53 -10.19 -12.35
CA THR A 80 13.67 -10.26 -13.30
C THR A 80 13.34 -9.63 -14.64
N ASP A 81 14.37 -9.23 -15.41
CA ASP A 81 14.15 -8.66 -16.74
C ASP A 81 13.49 -9.66 -17.67
N SER A 82 12.36 -9.26 -18.26
CA SER A 82 11.58 -10.08 -19.19
C SER A 82 10.77 -9.18 -20.12
N PRO A 83 10.34 -9.67 -21.29
CA PRO A 83 9.44 -8.93 -22.18
C PRO A 83 8.16 -8.49 -21.47
N LEU A 84 7.57 -9.36 -20.65
CA LEU A 84 6.39 -9.05 -19.85
C LEU A 84 6.66 -7.90 -18.87
N ARG A 85 7.82 -7.88 -18.20
CA ARG A 85 8.18 -6.78 -17.30
C ARG A 85 8.29 -5.44 -18.03
N LYS A 86 8.89 -5.42 -19.21
CA LYS A 86 9.03 -4.21 -20.03
C LYS A 86 7.67 -3.68 -20.47
N GLU A 87 6.79 -4.56 -20.92
CA GLU A 87 5.41 -4.22 -21.29
C GLU A 87 4.65 -3.61 -20.11
N CYS A 88 4.67 -4.26 -18.94
CA CYS A 88 4.01 -3.77 -17.73
C CYS A 88 4.54 -2.40 -17.28
N LEU A 89 5.86 -2.18 -17.31
CA LEU A 89 6.46 -0.89 -16.97
C LEU A 89 6.04 0.20 -17.97
N TRP A 90 5.99 -0.10 -19.27
CA TRP A 90 5.52 0.82 -20.28
C TRP A 90 4.06 1.21 -20.06
N ARG A 91 3.19 0.24 -19.74
CA ARG A 91 1.78 0.51 -19.41
C ARG A 91 1.63 1.43 -18.20
N ILE A 92 2.41 1.17 -17.15
CA ILE A 92 2.45 2.01 -15.94
C ILE A 92 2.82 3.45 -16.29
N GLU A 93 3.83 3.66 -17.15
CA GLU A 93 4.28 5.00 -17.56
C GLU A 93 3.27 5.77 -18.43
N ASN A 94 2.45 5.06 -19.20
CA ASN A 94 1.58 5.64 -20.23
C ASN A 94 0.10 5.70 -19.84
N VAL A 95 -0.29 5.13 -18.70
CA VAL A 95 -1.66 5.28 -18.19
C VAL A 95 -1.86 6.70 -17.66
N SER A 96 -2.98 7.32 -18.04
CA SER A 96 -3.40 8.63 -17.54
C SER A 96 -4.25 8.43 -16.29
N LEU A 97 -3.70 8.77 -15.12
CA LEU A 97 -4.32 8.60 -13.80
C LEU A 97 -4.49 9.94 -13.06
#